data_AF-A0A673ZR70-F1
#
_entry.id   AF-A0A673ZR70-F1
#
_cell.length_a   1.000
_cell.length_b   1.000
_cell.length_c   1.000
_cell.angle_alpha   90.00
_cell.angle_beta   90.00
_cell.angle_gamma   90.00
#
_symmetry.space_group_name_H-M   'P 1'
#
loop_
_entity.id
_entity.type
_entity.pdbx_description
1 polymer ?
#
loop_
_entity_poly.entity_id
_entity_poly.type
_entity_poly.pdbx_seq_one_letter_code
_entity_poly.pdbx_strand_id
1 'polypeptide(L)'
;MSNIYESAANTLGLFNSPCLAKVELRVTCKGISDRDALSKPDPCVLIKMQSHGQWLEVDRTEVIRSSISPTFSKVFTVDFYFEEVQRLRYELYDISSNHNGIKEADFLGAMECTLGQIVSQRKLTKPLLKQGSTVSKSFIMVTAEELTGNDDYVELSFSARKLDDKTVMNNLNPVWKTFKTSLNSLCSGDHDRPLKCTVWDWDSNGKHDYIGEYQATFKEMRGAMDGRQVQWECINPKYQIKKKNYKNSGIVILNQCKIIKMHSFLDYIMGGCQIQFTVAIDFTASNGDPHNSCSLHYIHPYQPNEYLKALVAVGEICQDYDSDKMFPAFGFGAQIPPDFKVSHDFAVNFNEENPECAGIQGVVEAYQTCLPKLQLYGPTNIAPIIQKVASSASQEMHTKEAMQYFILLILTDGVITDMADTREAIVQASHLPMSIIIVGVGSADFSDMQMLDGDDGILRSPKGEPCLRDIVQFVPFRNFKHGSPAELAKTVLAEVPNQVVDYYNNKGIKPKVPSEFESSRTFAP
;
A
#
# COMPACT_ATOMS: atom_id res chain seq x y z
N MET A 1 26.47 20.12 -9.52
CA MET A 1 26.27 19.29 -8.31
C MET A 1 24.82 18.85 -8.26
N SER A 2 24.44 18.09 -9.27
CA SER A 2 23.16 17.44 -9.52
C SER A 2 23.55 16.22 -10.36
N ASN A 3 23.02 15.04 -10.04
CA ASN A 3 23.35 13.71 -10.60
C ASN A 3 24.37 12.86 -9.82
N ILE A 4 24.10 12.62 -8.53
CA ILE A 4 24.63 11.44 -7.80
C ILE A 4 23.49 10.53 -7.30
N TYR A 5 22.22 10.95 -7.40
CA TYR A 5 21.05 10.17 -6.94
C TYR A 5 20.52 9.13 -7.96
N GLU A 6 21.22 8.90 -9.07
CA GLU A 6 20.68 8.17 -10.22
C GLU A 6 21.40 6.83 -10.51
N SER A 7 22.10 6.24 -9.54
CA SER A 7 23.03 5.13 -9.82
C SER A 7 22.64 3.71 -9.32
N ALA A 8 21.37 3.48 -8.98
CA ALA A 8 20.86 2.11 -8.78
C ALA A 8 19.72 1.77 -9.75
N ALA A 9 18.80 2.72 -9.99
CA ALA A 9 17.67 2.55 -10.92
C ALA A 9 18.12 2.32 -12.38
N ASN A 10 19.13 3.06 -12.85
CA ASN A 10 19.62 2.95 -14.23
C ASN A 10 20.40 1.67 -14.54
N THR A 11 20.96 1.01 -13.53
CA THR A 11 21.76 -0.22 -13.72
C THR A 11 20.90 -1.47 -13.78
N LEU A 12 19.66 -1.42 -13.27
CA LEU A 12 18.75 -2.56 -13.14
C LEU A 12 17.62 -2.59 -14.19
N GLY A 13 17.52 -1.57 -15.06
CA GLY A 13 16.50 -1.54 -16.12
C GLY A 13 15.07 -1.59 -15.60
N LEU A 14 14.83 -1.07 -14.39
CA LEU A 14 13.49 -0.99 -13.82
C LEU A 14 12.72 0.15 -14.51
N PHE A 15 11.56 -0.19 -15.03
CA PHE A 15 10.67 0.70 -15.78
C PHE A 15 10.27 1.95 -14.98
N ASN A 16 9.84 2.96 -15.73
CA ASN A 16 9.48 4.34 -15.38
C ASN A 16 8.30 4.53 -14.37
N SER A 17 8.07 3.59 -13.45
CA SER A 17 7.03 3.70 -12.42
C SER A 17 7.63 4.26 -11.11
N PRO A 18 7.01 5.27 -10.48
CA PRO A 18 7.45 5.74 -9.18
C PRO A 18 7.27 4.64 -8.13
N CYS A 19 8.30 4.40 -7.31
CA CYS A 19 8.17 3.52 -6.14
C CYS A 19 7.22 4.12 -5.11
N LEU A 20 6.57 3.28 -4.31
CA LEU A 20 5.68 3.74 -3.24
C LEU A 20 6.47 4.50 -2.16
N ALA A 21 7.66 4.00 -1.81
CA ALA A 21 8.53 4.62 -0.82
C ALA A 21 10.00 4.24 -1.06
N LYS A 22 10.92 4.93 -0.39
CA LYS A 22 12.32 4.51 -0.26
C LYS A 22 12.57 4.01 1.16
N VAL A 23 13.27 2.90 1.29
CA VAL A 23 13.56 2.26 2.59
C VAL A 23 15.05 2.24 2.83
N GLU A 24 15.46 2.70 4.02
CA GLU A 24 16.81 2.57 4.53
C GLU A 24 16.96 1.26 5.31
N LEU A 25 17.96 0.45 4.95
CA LEU A 25 18.29 -0.82 5.58
C LEU A 25 19.65 -0.71 6.28
N ARG A 26 19.69 -1.09 7.56
CA ARG A 26 20.91 -1.13 8.37
C ARG A 26 21.14 -2.55 8.84
N VAL A 27 22.41 -2.96 8.87
CA VAL A 27 22.79 -4.37 9.08
C VAL A 27 23.68 -4.52 10.30
N THR A 28 23.44 -5.58 11.07
CA THR A 28 24.30 -6.04 12.16
C THR A 28 24.42 -7.55 12.09
N CYS A 29 25.61 -8.10 12.30
CA CYS A 29 25.81 -9.53 12.45
C CYS A 29 26.29 -9.85 13.87
N LYS A 30 26.01 -11.05 14.36
CA LYS A 30 26.47 -11.54 15.67
C LYS A 30 26.77 -13.03 15.61
N GLY A 31 27.63 -13.49 16.53
CA GLY A 31 27.96 -14.91 16.68
C GLY A 31 28.74 -15.50 15.50
N ILE A 32 29.55 -14.68 14.81
CA ILE A 32 30.45 -15.16 13.75
C ILE A 32 31.51 -16.07 14.39
N SER A 33 31.76 -17.24 13.79
CA SER A 33 32.73 -18.20 14.33
C SER A 33 34.17 -17.71 14.14
N ASP A 34 34.97 -17.83 15.18
CA ASP A 34 36.43 -17.66 15.08
C ASP A 34 37.02 -18.79 14.23
N ARG A 35 38.01 -18.45 13.40
CA ARG A 35 38.79 -19.45 12.66
C ARG A 35 39.74 -20.18 13.60
N ASP A 36 40.48 -19.41 14.41
CA ASP A 36 41.41 -19.87 15.45
C ASP A 36 41.39 -18.88 16.63
N ALA A 37 41.83 -19.29 17.83
CA ALA A 37 41.84 -18.47 19.05
C ALA A 37 42.63 -17.14 18.96
N LEU A 38 43.40 -16.95 17.89
CA LEU A 38 44.28 -15.81 17.63
C LEU A 38 43.85 -14.95 16.43
N SER A 39 42.86 -15.39 15.62
CA SER A 39 42.45 -14.71 14.39
C SER A 39 40.94 -14.55 14.32
N LYS A 40 40.49 -13.30 14.54
CA LYS A 40 39.09 -12.89 14.38
C LYS A 40 38.81 -12.53 12.93
N PRO A 41 37.58 -12.75 12.43
CA PRO A 41 37.22 -12.42 11.06
C PRO A 41 37.17 -10.90 10.84
N ASP A 42 37.31 -10.51 9.58
CA ASP A 42 37.15 -9.15 9.05
C ASP A 42 35.85 -9.09 8.22
N PRO A 43 34.66 -9.06 8.87
CA PRO A 43 33.38 -9.20 8.19
C PRO A 43 33.01 -8.04 7.26
N CYS A 44 32.36 -8.40 6.16
CA CYS A 44 31.72 -7.52 5.19
C CYS A 44 30.43 -8.16 4.68
N VAL A 45 29.35 -7.37 4.53
CA VAL A 45 28.07 -7.84 4.00
C VAL A 45 27.84 -7.30 2.60
N LEU A 46 27.52 -8.22 1.68
CA LEU A 46 27.10 -7.96 0.32
C LEU A 46 25.58 -8.14 0.22
N ILE A 47 24.86 -7.15 -0.30
CA ILE A 47 23.43 -7.26 -0.59
C ILE A 47 23.21 -7.49 -2.08
N LYS A 48 22.38 -8.48 -2.40
CA LYS A 48 21.91 -8.79 -3.75
C LYS A 48 20.39 -8.70 -3.79
N MET A 49 19.86 -8.30 -4.94
CA MET A 49 18.42 -8.30 -5.23
C MET A 49 18.14 -9.20 -6.42
N GLN A 50 17.07 -9.98 -6.35
CA GLN A 50 16.68 -10.83 -7.47
C GLN A 50 15.95 -10.00 -8.53
N SER A 51 16.38 -10.10 -9.79
CA SER A 51 15.71 -9.52 -10.95
C SER A 51 15.76 -10.51 -12.11
N HIS A 52 14.62 -10.77 -12.75
CA HIS A 52 14.50 -11.72 -13.87
C HIS A 52 15.14 -13.10 -13.57
N GLY A 53 14.98 -13.59 -12.33
CA GLY A 53 15.52 -14.86 -11.87
C GLY A 53 17.02 -14.85 -11.52
N GLN A 54 17.73 -13.74 -11.75
CA GLN A 54 19.16 -13.60 -11.45
C GLN A 54 19.39 -12.73 -10.21
N TRP A 55 20.42 -13.06 -9.43
CA TRP A 55 20.85 -12.24 -8.30
C TRP A 55 21.83 -11.17 -8.76
N LEU A 56 21.45 -9.91 -8.61
CA LEU A 56 22.26 -8.75 -8.96
C LEU A 56 22.80 -8.09 -7.69
N GLU A 57 24.10 -7.77 -7.68
CA GLU A 57 24.72 -7.01 -6.60
C GLU A 57 24.11 -5.60 -6.54
N VAL A 58 23.61 -5.23 -5.36
CA VAL A 58 23.09 -3.89 -5.09
C VAL A 58 24.22 -3.02 -4.56
N ASP A 59 24.84 -3.42 -3.45
CA ASP A 59 25.96 -2.72 -2.82
C ASP A 59 26.60 -3.61 -1.73
N ARG A 60 27.61 -3.08 -1.02
CA ARG A 60 28.29 -3.74 0.11
C ARG A 60 28.58 -2.78 1.26
N THR A 61 28.75 -3.34 2.45
CA THR A 61 29.22 -2.60 3.63
C THR A 61 30.71 -2.29 3.57
N GLU A 62 31.18 -1.48 4.50
CA GLU A 62 32.59 -1.46 4.88
C GLU A 62 33.03 -2.78 5.52
N VAL A 63 34.34 -3.00 5.58
CA VAL A 63 34.97 -4.12 6.30
C VAL A 63 35.22 -3.71 7.74
N ILE A 64 34.67 -4.45 8.71
CA ILE A 64 34.95 -4.23 10.12
C ILE A 64 36.07 -5.16 10.56
N ARG A 65 37.20 -4.63 10.98
CA ARG A 65 38.36 -5.46 11.36
C ARG A 65 38.15 -6.21 12.68
N SER A 66 38.54 -7.47 12.71
CA SER A 66 38.68 -8.33 13.89
C SER A 66 37.43 -8.34 14.78
N SER A 67 36.26 -8.59 14.18
CA SER A 67 34.96 -8.53 14.87
C SER A 67 34.08 -9.73 14.60
N ILE A 68 33.55 -10.33 15.68
CA ILE A 68 32.56 -11.42 15.63
C ILE A 68 31.11 -10.93 15.75
N SER A 69 30.93 -9.62 15.93
CA SER A 69 29.62 -8.98 16.10
C SER A 69 29.59 -7.58 15.48
N PRO A 70 29.87 -7.46 14.17
CA PRO A 70 29.97 -6.17 13.51
C PRO A 70 28.61 -5.46 13.44
N THR A 71 28.62 -4.17 13.70
CA THR A 71 27.54 -3.24 13.34
C THR A 71 28.08 -2.35 12.25
N PHE A 72 27.44 -2.35 11.09
CA PHE A 72 27.92 -1.61 9.92
C PHE A 72 27.29 -0.21 9.89
N SER A 73 28.09 0.77 9.49
CA SER A 73 27.71 2.17 9.31
C SER A 73 27.06 2.40 7.95
N LYS A 74 27.35 1.55 6.96
CA LYS A 74 26.69 1.59 5.65
C LYS A 74 25.18 1.43 5.82
N VAL A 75 24.45 2.33 5.18
CA VAL A 75 22.99 2.28 5.00
C VAL A 75 22.72 1.93 3.55
N PHE A 76 21.89 0.93 3.31
CA PHE A 76 21.41 0.60 1.97
C PHE A 76 20.08 1.29 1.74
N THR A 77 19.93 1.98 0.60
CA THR A 77 18.65 2.58 0.20
C THR A 77 18.05 1.75 -0.92
N VAL A 78 16.85 1.25 -0.73
CA VAL A 78 16.11 0.45 -1.71
C VAL A 78 14.76 1.09 -1.99
N ASP A 79 14.31 1.00 -3.24
CA ASP A 79 12.96 1.40 -3.64
C ASP A 79 11.97 0.31 -3.21
N PHE A 80 10.83 0.70 -2.64
CA PHE A 80 9.77 -0.21 -2.19
C PHE A 80 8.57 -0.14 -3.13
N TYR A 81 8.16 -1.32 -3.60
CA TYR A 81 6.98 -1.55 -4.43
C TYR A 81 6.10 -2.56 -3.68
N PHE A 82 4.93 -2.12 -3.23
CA PHE A 82 4.02 -2.97 -2.46
C PHE A 82 3.60 -4.19 -3.27
N GLU A 83 3.43 -4.00 -4.57
CA GLU A 83 2.96 -4.96 -5.55
C GLU A 83 4.02 -5.93 -6.07
N GLU A 84 5.22 -5.95 -5.49
CA GLU A 84 6.31 -6.82 -5.94
C GLU A 84 6.88 -7.67 -4.80
N VAL A 85 7.20 -8.94 -5.10
CA VAL A 85 8.00 -9.78 -4.22
C VAL A 85 9.49 -9.43 -4.38
N GLN A 86 9.92 -8.37 -3.69
CA GLN A 86 11.30 -7.89 -3.78
C GLN A 86 12.25 -8.75 -2.93
N ARG A 87 12.84 -9.79 -3.56
CA ARG A 87 13.74 -10.74 -2.89
C ARG A 87 15.15 -10.18 -2.72
N LEU A 88 15.63 -10.24 -1.49
CA LEU A 88 16.96 -9.80 -1.07
C LEU A 88 17.78 -10.97 -0.53
N ARG A 89 19.07 -10.95 -0.83
CA ARG A 89 20.04 -11.92 -0.33
C ARG A 89 21.23 -11.19 0.26
N TYR A 90 21.51 -11.47 1.53
CA TYR A 90 22.61 -10.89 2.28
C TYR A 90 23.69 -11.95 2.43
N GLU A 91 24.87 -11.71 1.89
CA GLU A 91 26.00 -12.63 1.96
C GLU A 91 27.07 -12.03 2.87
N LEU A 92 27.47 -12.78 3.89
CA LEU A 92 28.52 -12.39 4.83
C LEU A 92 29.84 -13.02 4.39
N TYR A 93 30.87 -12.19 4.27
CA TYR A 93 32.23 -12.59 3.89
C TYR A 93 33.24 -12.17 4.95
N ASP A 94 34.30 -12.95 5.10
CA ASP A 94 35.54 -12.60 5.81
C ASP A 94 36.57 -12.12 4.78
N ILE A 95 36.89 -10.83 4.79
CA ILE A 95 37.82 -10.18 3.86
C ILE A 95 39.18 -10.06 4.55
N SER A 96 40.00 -11.09 4.46
CA SER A 96 41.32 -11.09 5.08
C SER A 96 42.24 -10.00 4.51
N SER A 97 43.12 -9.46 5.37
CA SER A 97 44.06 -8.37 5.04
C SER A 97 44.99 -8.61 3.85
N ASN A 98 45.10 -9.84 3.37
CA ASN A 98 45.96 -10.23 2.25
C ASN A 98 45.28 -10.05 0.89
N HIS A 99 43.97 -9.79 0.85
CA HIS A 99 43.18 -9.73 -0.37
C HIS A 99 42.28 -8.48 -0.39
N ASN A 100 42.29 -7.75 -1.50
CA ASN A 100 41.55 -6.49 -1.64
C ASN A 100 40.13 -6.65 -2.24
N GLY A 101 39.55 -7.86 -2.31
CA GLY A 101 38.26 -8.06 -2.97
C GLY A 101 37.50 -9.34 -2.64
N ILE A 102 36.20 -9.34 -2.95
CA ILE A 102 35.22 -10.40 -2.63
C ILE A 102 35.54 -11.74 -3.31
N LYS A 103 36.25 -11.75 -4.45
CA LYS A 103 36.52 -12.97 -5.23
C LYS A 103 37.35 -14.01 -4.48
N GLU A 104 38.17 -13.56 -3.53
CA GLU A 104 39.06 -14.41 -2.72
C GLU A 104 38.66 -14.35 -1.24
N ALA A 105 37.51 -13.75 -0.92
CA ALA A 105 37.00 -13.66 0.44
C ALA A 105 36.30 -14.95 0.86
N ASP A 106 36.37 -15.26 2.15
CA ASP A 106 35.79 -16.49 2.68
C ASP A 106 34.31 -16.31 2.98
N PHE A 107 33.46 -17.15 2.40
CA PHE A 107 32.03 -17.10 2.61
C PHE A 107 31.65 -17.65 3.99
N LEU A 108 31.05 -16.80 4.83
CA LEU A 108 30.65 -17.14 6.19
C LEU A 108 29.20 -17.61 6.30
N GLY A 109 28.35 -17.18 5.36
CA GLY A 109 26.96 -17.59 5.25
C GLY A 109 26.09 -16.56 4.55
N ALA A 110 24.85 -16.93 4.24
CA ALA A 110 23.87 -16.03 3.62
C ALA A 110 22.50 -16.10 4.30
N MET A 111 21.74 -15.03 4.20
CA MET A 111 20.32 -14.97 4.54
C MET A 111 19.54 -14.51 3.31
N GLU A 112 18.42 -15.16 3.02
CA GLU A 112 17.44 -14.70 2.04
C GLU A 112 16.14 -14.27 2.76
N CYS A 113 15.56 -13.18 2.30
CA CYS A 113 14.27 -12.65 2.73
C CYS A 113 13.67 -11.76 1.66
N THR A 114 12.46 -11.26 1.88
CA THR A 114 11.87 -10.21 1.03
C THR A 114 11.96 -8.86 1.74
N LEU A 115 11.91 -7.77 0.97
CA LEU A 115 11.80 -6.43 1.54
C LEU A 115 10.49 -6.27 2.35
N GLY A 116 9.39 -6.87 1.86
CA GLY A 116 8.10 -6.96 2.56
C GLY A 116 8.25 -7.50 4.00
N GLN A 117 8.97 -8.62 4.17
CA GLN A 117 9.22 -9.18 5.50
C GLN A 117 9.98 -8.24 6.43
N ILE A 118 10.96 -7.49 5.89
CA ILE A 118 11.76 -6.56 6.70
C ILE A 118 10.91 -5.37 7.12
N VAL A 119 10.11 -4.79 6.23
CA VAL A 119 9.28 -3.62 6.56
C VAL A 119 8.12 -3.98 7.49
N SER A 120 7.49 -5.15 7.33
CA SER A 120 6.41 -5.63 8.21
C SER A 120 6.91 -5.93 9.63
N GLN A 121 8.13 -6.40 9.78
CA GLN A 121 8.72 -6.68 11.10
C GLN A 121 9.51 -5.50 11.66
N ARG A 122 9.85 -4.52 10.81
CA ARG A 122 10.81 -3.41 11.02
C ARG A 122 12.25 -3.84 11.36
N LYS A 123 12.41 -4.98 12.03
CA LYS A 123 13.65 -5.58 12.47
C LYS A 123 13.59 -7.08 12.28
N LEU A 124 14.19 -7.56 11.20
CA LEU A 124 14.26 -8.97 10.88
C LEU A 124 15.57 -9.56 11.41
N THR A 125 15.49 -10.68 12.15
CA THR A 125 16.68 -11.43 12.59
C THR A 125 16.57 -12.86 12.10
N LYS A 126 17.54 -13.32 11.31
CA LYS A 126 17.60 -14.72 10.84
C LYS A 126 19.01 -15.30 11.00
N PRO A 127 19.12 -16.62 11.19
CA PRO A 127 20.41 -17.29 11.14
C PRO A 127 21.00 -17.23 9.72
N LEU A 128 22.33 -17.25 9.65
CA LEU A 128 23.04 -17.37 8.37
C LEU A 128 23.15 -18.84 7.96
N LEU A 129 22.88 -19.13 6.69
CA LEU A 129 23.01 -20.45 6.10
C LEU A 129 24.36 -20.57 5.38
N LYS A 130 25.11 -21.64 5.68
CA LYS A 130 26.36 -21.97 4.97
C LYS A 130 26.05 -22.77 3.70
N GLN A 131 27.07 -22.97 2.85
CA GLN A 131 26.95 -23.87 1.70
C GLN A 131 26.46 -25.26 2.16
N GLY A 132 25.41 -25.77 1.50
CA GLY A 132 24.74 -27.02 1.88
C GLY A 132 23.60 -26.89 2.91
N SER A 133 23.07 -25.68 3.14
CA SER A 133 21.92 -25.40 4.01
C SER A 133 22.12 -25.68 5.50
N THR A 134 23.37 -25.80 5.94
CA THR A 134 23.70 -25.93 7.37
C THR A 134 23.51 -24.58 8.07
N VAL A 135 22.65 -24.56 9.09
CA VAL A 135 22.39 -23.38 9.92
C VAL A 135 23.64 -23.04 10.74
N SER A 136 24.16 -21.82 10.57
CA SER A 136 25.25 -21.28 11.38
C SER A 136 24.74 -20.84 12.76
N LYS A 137 25.63 -20.81 13.76
CA LYS A 137 25.36 -20.13 15.04
C LYS A 137 25.31 -18.60 14.88
N SER A 138 25.79 -18.11 13.74
CA SER A 138 25.81 -16.69 13.39
C SER A 138 24.44 -16.25 12.88
N PHE A 139 24.03 -15.06 13.27
CA PHE A 139 22.80 -14.43 12.79
C PHE A 139 23.08 -13.04 12.26
N ILE A 140 22.23 -12.64 11.31
CA ILE A 140 22.18 -11.32 10.73
C ILE A 140 20.87 -10.67 11.15
N MET A 141 20.95 -9.38 11.45
CA MET A 141 19.85 -8.54 11.87
C MET A 141 19.79 -7.36 10.91
N VAL A 142 18.62 -7.14 10.32
CA VAL A 142 18.35 -6.05 9.39
C VAL A 142 17.25 -5.19 9.98
N THR A 143 17.50 -3.89 10.12
CA THR A 143 16.48 -2.91 10.53
C THR A 143 16.11 -2.01 9.36
N ALA A 144 14.82 -1.76 9.18
CA ALA A 144 14.27 -0.88 8.15
C ALA A 144 13.71 0.41 8.75
N GLU A 145 13.91 1.51 8.03
CA GLU A 145 13.26 2.80 8.26
C GLU A 145 12.79 3.36 6.92
N GLU A 146 11.58 3.91 6.86
CA GLU A 146 11.12 4.63 5.68
C GLU A 146 11.83 5.97 5.58
N LEU A 147 12.36 6.28 4.40
CA LEU A 147 12.87 7.59 4.06
C LEU A 147 11.67 8.50 3.74
N THR A 148 11.16 9.15 4.78
CA THR A 148 9.94 9.97 4.69
C THR A 148 10.17 11.25 3.89
N GLY A 149 9.28 11.49 2.92
CA GLY A 149 9.06 12.80 2.31
C GLY A 149 8.17 13.67 3.19
N ASN A 150 8.23 14.99 3.03
CA ASN A 150 7.42 15.94 3.80
C ASN A 150 6.02 16.09 3.14
N ASP A 151 5.22 15.02 3.16
CA ASP A 151 3.90 14.94 2.50
C ASP A 151 2.74 15.36 3.41
N ASP A 152 3.04 16.14 4.45
CA ASP A 152 2.04 16.72 5.33
C ASP A 152 1.05 17.60 4.53
N TYR A 153 -0.20 17.60 4.99
CA TYR A 153 -1.24 18.48 4.47
C TYR A 153 -1.39 19.69 5.37
N VAL A 154 -1.84 20.80 4.80
CA VAL A 154 -2.27 21.97 5.56
C VAL A 154 -3.74 22.22 5.30
N GLU A 155 -4.48 22.38 6.39
CA GLU A 155 -5.84 22.87 6.41
C GLU A 155 -5.82 24.37 6.71
N LEU A 156 -6.39 25.15 5.79
CA LEU A 156 -6.40 26.61 5.84
C LEU A 156 -7.83 27.15 5.83
N SER A 157 -8.10 28.12 6.70
CA SER A 157 -9.35 28.89 6.70
C SER A 157 -9.05 30.37 6.59
N PHE A 158 -9.75 31.06 5.69
CA PHE A 158 -9.57 32.48 5.45
C PHE A 158 -10.87 33.26 5.65
N SER A 159 -10.74 34.51 6.05
CA SER A 159 -11.78 35.52 5.94
C SER A 159 -11.21 36.79 5.34
N ALA A 160 -12.06 37.70 4.89
CA ALA A 160 -11.62 39.05 4.54
C ALA A 160 -12.49 40.10 5.19
N ARG A 161 -11.99 41.33 5.18
CA ARG A 161 -12.71 42.50 5.66
C ARG A 161 -12.59 43.65 4.68
N LYS A 162 -13.71 44.34 4.46
CA LYS A 162 -13.81 45.53 3.60
C LYS A 162 -13.26 45.27 2.18
N LEU A 163 -13.60 44.14 1.57
CA LEU A 163 -13.25 43.90 0.16
C LEU A 163 -13.89 44.95 -0.74
N ASP A 164 -13.17 45.40 -1.77
CA ASP A 164 -13.73 46.26 -2.83
C ASP A 164 -14.65 45.41 -3.72
N ASP A 165 -15.96 45.69 -3.71
CA ASP A 165 -16.97 45.06 -4.56
C ASP A 165 -17.55 46.10 -5.54
N LYS A 166 -17.75 45.70 -6.81
CA LYS A 166 -18.42 46.52 -7.83
C LYS A 166 -19.88 46.14 -8.05
N THR A 167 -20.34 45.00 -7.55
CA THR A 167 -21.57 44.33 -7.96
C THR A 167 -22.34 43.91 -6.72
N VAL A 168 -23.39 44.67 -6.41
CA VAL A 168 -24.37 44.60 -5.30
C VAL A 168 -24.82 43.17 -4.87
N MET A 169 -23.91 42.34 -4.36
CA MET A 169 -24.16 41.16 -3.56
C MET A 169 -23.36 41.30 -2.26
N ASN A 170 -24.03 41.94 -1.29
CA ASN A 170 -23.55 42.48 -0.02
C ASN A 170 -22.72 41.51 0.88
N ASN A 171 -21.49 41.15 0.50
CA ASN A 171 -20.55 40.56 1.45
C ASN A 171 -19.11 41.04 1.29
N LEU A 172 -18.85 42.24 1.83
CA LEU A 172 -17.49 42.81 1.91
C LEU A 172 -16.62 42.12 2.98
N ASN A 173 -17.16 41.17 3.74
CA ASN A 173 -16.45 40.47 4.81
C ASN A 173 -16.63 38.94 4.71
N PRO A 174 -16.26 38.33 3.57
CA PRO A 174 -16.51 36.91 3.35
C PRO A 174 -15.72 36.05 4.32
N VAL A 175 -16.31 34.92 4.69
CA VAL A 175 -15.63 33.80 5.33
C VAL A 175 -15.65 32.65 4.33
N TRP A 176 -14.49 32.25 3.85
CA TRP A 176 -14.38 31.18 2.86
C TRP A 176 -14.44 29.81 3.53
N LYS A 177 -14.90 28.81 2.78
CA LYS A 177 -14.84 27.42 3.22
C LYS A 177 -13.38 27.01 3.45
N THR A 178 -13.15 26.28 4.53
CA THR A 178 -11.86 25.65 4.80
C THR A 178 -11.49 24.71 3.64
N PHE A 179 -10.22 24.70 3.27
CA PHE A 179 -9.70 23.78 2.27
C PHE A 179 -8.41 23.11 2.77
N LYS A 180 -8.06 21.97 2.17
CA LYS A 180 -6.85 21.21 2.44
C LYS A 180 -5.98 21.16 1.17
N THR A 181 -4.66 21.22 1.34
CA THR A 181 -3.68 21.03 0.26
C THR A 181 -2.40 20.41 0.83
N SER A 182 -1.67 19.62 0.05
CA SER A 182 -0.35 19.13 0.48
C SER A 182 0.65 20.30 0.56
N LEU A 183 1.64 20.21 1.46
CA LEU A 183 2.75 21.18 1.51
C LEU A 183 3.57 21.17 0.22
N ASN A 184 3.64 20.03 -0.46
CA ASN A 184 4.31 19.93 -1.75
C ASN A 184 3.60 20.72 -2.85
N SER A 185 2.26 20.65 -2.94
CA SER A 185 1.49 21.48 -3.88
C SER A 185 1.46 22.95 -3.48
N LEU A 186 1.42 23.24 -2.17
CA LEU A 186 1.39 24.62 -1.68
C LEU A 186 2.72 25.34 -1.91
N CYS A 187 3.85 24.73 -1.54
CA CYS A 187 5.16 25.41 -1.56
C CYS A 187 6.35 24.50 -1.91
N SER A 188 6.11 23.27 -2.40
CA SER A 188 7.12 22.23 -2.69
C SER A 188 8.11 21.99 -1.55
N GLY A 189 7.60 21.99 -0.32
CA GLY A 189 8.40 21.81 0.89
C GLY A 189 9.26 23.02 1.30
N ASP A 190 9.38 24.05 0.45
CA ASP A 190 10.10 25.28 0.77
C ASP A 190 9.16 26.25 1.50
N HIS A 191 9.28 26.31 2.81
CA HIS A 191 8.41 27.14 3.65
C HIS A 191 8.62 28.65 3.43
N ASP A 192 9.76 29.06 2.87
CA ASP A 192 10.08 30.46 2.55
C ASP A 192 9.66 30.83 1.11
N ARG A 193 9.15 29.88 0.32
CA ARG A 193 8.70 30.14 -1.06
C ARG A 193 7.57 31.17 -1.10
N PRO A 194 7.72 32.27 -1.88
CA PRO A 194 6.66 33.24 -2.09
C PRO A 194 5.47 32.64 -2.86
N LEU A 195 4.29 32.73 -2.26
CA LEU A 195 3.02 32.33 -2.84
C LEU A 195 2.27 33.57 -3.30
N LYS A 196 1.77 33.54 -4.55
CA LYS A 196 0.91 34.60 -5.08
C LYS A 196 -0.55 34.25 -4.81
N CYS A 197 -1.20 35.02 -3.96
CA CYS A 197 -2.62 34.86 -3.64
C CYS A 197 -3.43 35.93 -4.37
N THR A 198 -4.51 35.53 -5.05
CA THR A 198 -5.39 36.45 -5.79
C THR A 198 -6.82 36.31 -5.33
N VAL A 199 -7.52 37.43 -5.20
CA VAL A 199 -8.93 37.50 -4.76
C VAL A 199 -9.77 38.00 -5.93
N TRP A 200 -10.84 37.29 -6.20
CA TRP A 200 -11.75 37.54 -7.32
C TRP A 200 -13.18 37.61 -6.81
N ASP A 201 -13.96 38.50 -7.41
CA ASP A 201 -15.41 38.52 -7.32
C ASP A 201 -15.97 37.52 -8.34
N TRP A 202 -16.81 36.60 -7.88
CA TRP A 202 -17.35 35.54 -8.71
C TRP A 202 -18.64 36.00 -9.38
N ASP A 203 -18.74 35.71 -10.67
CA ASP A 203 -19.84 36.13 -11.53
C ASP A 203 -20.40 34.92 -12.27
N SER A 204 -21.72 34.76 -12.24
CA SER A 204 -22.42 33.63 -12.87
C SER A 204 -22.25 33.54 -14.40
N ASN A 205 -21.84 34.64 -15.05
CA ASN A 205 -21.57 34.71 -16.48
C ASN A 205 -20.12 34.33 -16.86
N GLY A 206 -19.29 33.93 -15.89
CA GLY A 206 -17.89 33.56 -16.06
C GLY A 206 -16.91 34.73 -16.21
N LYS A 207 -17.35 35.99 -16.15
CA LYS A 207 -16.50 37.19 -16.22
C LYS A 207 -16.14 37.69 -14.82
N HIS A 208 -15.40 36.88 -14.09
CA HIS A 208 -14.98 37.19 -12.72
C HIS A 208 -14.17 38.49 -12.63
N ASP A 209 -14.51 39.32 -11.65
CA ASP A 209 -13.91 40.62 -11.46
C ASP A 209 -12.71 40.54 -10.51
N TYR A 210 -11.53 40.93 -10.98
CA TYR A 210 -10.32 40.89 -10.16
C TYR A 210 -10.33 41.98 -9.07
N ILE A 211 -10.28 41.56 -7.80
CA ILE A 211 -10.30 42.48 -6.64
C ILE A 211 -8.88 42.93 -6.29
N GLY A 212 -7.93 42.00 -6.15
CA GLY A 212 -6.54 42.29 -5.81
C GLY A 212 -5.71 41.03 -5.51
N GLU A 213 -4.45 41.25 -5.12
CA GLU A 213 -3.48 40.21 -4.81
C GLU A 213 -2.59 40.57 -3.62
N TYR A 214 -1.97 39.56 -3.04
CA TYR A 214 -0.92 39.69 -2.03
C TYR A 214 0.09 38.55 -2.18
N GLN A 215 1.26 38.72 -1.56
CA GLN A 215 2.24 37.65 -1.41
C GLN A 215 2.22 37.14 0.03
N ALA A 216 2.36 35.84 0.19
CA ALA A 216 2.47 35.19 1.48
C ALA A 216 3.49 34.05 1.40
N THR A 217 4.04 33.63 2.54
CA THR A 217 4.83 32.40 2.63
C THR A 217 4.19 31.43 3.61
N PHE A 218 4.44 30.13 3.46
CA PHE A 218 3.94 29.16 4.44
C PHE A 218 4.56 29.39 5.83
N LYS A 219 5.81 29.87 5.89
CA LYS A 219 6.47 30.30 7.12
C LYS A 219 5.70 31.42 7.86
N GLU A 220 5.16 32.38 7.15
CA GLU A 220 4.27 33.40 7.73
C GLU A 220 2.95 32.80 8.21
N MET A 221 2.32 31.96 7.39
CA MET A 221 1.05 31.30 7.72
C MET A 221 1.12 30.49 9.01
N ARG A 222 2.25 29.82 9.28
CA ARG A 222 2.51 29.10 10.54
C ARG A 222 2.38 29.99 11.78
N GLY A 223 2.52 31.31 11.65
CA GLY A 223 2.25 32.22 12.78
C GLY A 223 0.84 32.08 13.36
N ALA A 224 -0.15 31.69 12.55
CA ALA A 224 -1.50 31.43 13.02
C ALA A 224 -1.58 30.20 13.95
N MET A 225 -0.66 29.25 13.82
CA MET A 225 -0.54 28.10 14.74
C MET A 225 -0.05 28.52 16.12
N ASP A 226 0.77 29.56 16.19
CA ASP A 226 1.28 30.15 17.43
C ASP A 226 0.28 31.13 18.07
N GLY A 227 -0.95 31.21 17.55
CA GLY A 227 -1.97 32.16 18.00
C GLY A 227 -1.74 33.61 17.54
N ARG A 228 -0.79 33.86 16.62
CA ARG A 228 -0.60 35.19 16.04
C ARG A 228 -1.68 35.48 15.01
N GLN A 229 -2.16 36.72 14.97
CA GLN A 229 -3.04 37.18 13.91
C GLN A 229 -2.22 37.35 12.61
N VAL A 230 -2.52 36.54 11.60
CA VAL A 230 -1.86 36.61 10.28
C VAL A 230 -2.84 37.21 9.28
N GLN A 231 -2.44 38.32 8.65
CA GLN A 231 -3.27 39.07 7.70
C GLN A 231 -2.42 39.80 6.67
N TRP A 232 -2.98 40.02 5.48
CA TRP A 232 -2.34 40.72 4.37
C TRP A 232 -3.29 41.77 3.77
N GLU A 233 -2.71 42.88 3.32
CA GLU A 233 -3.43 43.87 2.53
C GLU A 233 -3.63 43.35 1.10
N CYS A 234 -4.88 43.31 0.63
CA CYS A 234 -5.19 42.91 -0.73
C CYS A 234 -4.99 44.10 -1.67
N ILE A 235 -4.08 44.00 -2.63
CA ILE A 235 -3.67 45.13 -3.47
C ILE A 235 -4.11 44.91 -4.91
N ASN A 236 -4.77 45.89 -5.51
CA ASN A 236 -5.06 45.94 -6.93
C ASN A 236 -4.03 46.81 -7.64
N PRO A 237 -3.13 46.24 -8.47
CA PRO A 237 -2.08 47.01 -9.13
C PRO A 237 -2.64 48.12 -10.04
N LYS A 238 -3.81 47.89 -10.66
CA LYS A 238 -4.45 48.91 -11.51
C LYS A 238 -4.96 50.09 -10.67
N TYR A 239 -5.47 49.85 -9.47
CA TYR A 239 -5.95 50.92 -8.58
C TYR A 239 -4.81 51.69 -7.93
N GLN A 240 -3.70 51.04 -7.58
CA GLN A 240 -2.50 51.75 -7.11
C GLN A 240 -2.03 52.83 -8.09
N ILE A 241 -2.12 52.55 -9.40
CA ILE A 241 -1.72 53.50 -10.44
C ILE A 241 -2.81 54.56 -10.69
N LYS A 242 -4.08 54.17 -10.71
CA LYS A 242 -5.19 55.04 -11.16
C LYS A 242 -5.83 55.90 -10.07
N LYS A 243 -5.85 55.44 -8.81
CA LYS A 243 -6.60 56.07 -7.71
C LYS A 243 -5.62 56.79 -6.75
N LYS A 244 -5.69 58.13 -6.69
CA LYS A 244 -4.79 58.99 -5.89
C LYS A 244 -4.71 58.66 -4.39
N ASN A 245 -5.78 58.13 -3.79
CA ASN A 245 -5.88 57.86 -2.34
C ASN A 245 -6.11 56.36 -2.03
N TYR A 246 -5.72 55.47 -2.94
CA TYR A 246 -5.89 54.04 -2.74
C TYR A 246 -4.90 53.49 -1.71
N LYS A 247 -5.42 52.75 -0.73
CA LYS A 247 -4.61 52.03 0.28
C LYS A 247 -4.57 50.54 -0.03
N ASN A 248 -5.73 49.90 -0.04
CA ASN A 248 -5.90 48.49 -0.38
C ASN A 248 -7.36 48.24 -0.84
N SER A 249 -7.61 47.06 -1.37
CA SER A 249 -8.92 46.53 -1.78
C SER A 249 -9.53 45.67 -0.67
N GLY A 250 -9.14 45.87 0.59
CA GLY A 250 -9.52 45.06 1.75
C GLY A 250 -8.35 44.32 2.39
N ILE A 251 -8.64 43.62 3.49
CA ILE A 251 -7.66 42.84 4.27
C ILE A 251 -8.09 41.38 4.24
N VAL A 252 -7.17 40.48 3.88
CA VAL A 252 -7.36 39.03 3.97
C VAL A 252 -6.73 38.54 5.26
N ILE A 253 -7.44 37.69 6.00
CA ILE A 253 -7.09 37.19 7.32
C ILE A 253 -7.04 35.66 7.24
N LEU A 254 -5.95 35.07 7.72
CA LEU A 254 -5.85 33.63 7.95
C LEU A 254 -6.42 33.33 9.34
N ASN A 255 -7.60 32.71 9.36
CA ASN A 255 -8.30 32.35 10.59
C ASN A 255 -7.69 31.10 11.25
N GLN A 256 -7.25 30.14 10.42
CA GLN A 256 -6.71 28.87 10.89
C GLN A 256 -5.64 28.38 9.93
N CYS A 257 -4.51 27.93 10.47
CA CYS A 257 -3.52 27.11 9.81
C CYS A 257 -3.32 25.87 10.66
N LYS A 258 -3.60 24.69 10.12
CA LYS A 258 -3.41 23.42 10.84
C LYS A 258 -2.64 22.47 9.94
N ILE A 259 -1.44 22.09 10.38
CA ILE A 259 -0.69 21.01 9.76
C ILE A 259 -1.33 19.69 10.17
N ILE A 260 -1.67 18.88 9.19
CA ILE A 260 -2.21 17.55 9.33
C ILE A 260 -1.10 16.61 8.86
N LYS A 261 -0.47 15.92 9.81
CA LYS A 261 0.48 14.87 9.49
C LYS A 261 -0.28 13.73 8.82
N MET A 262 0.11 13.43 7.59
CA MET A 262 -0.39 12.27 6.86
C MET A 262 0.58 11.13 7.06
N HIS A 263 0.05 9.99 7.45
CA HIS A 263 0.84 8.77 7.60
C HIS A 263 0.86 8.01 6.27
N SER A 264 2.04 7.59 5.86
CA SER A 264 2.25 6.77 4.66
C SER A 264 1.70 5.35 4.88
N PHE A 265 1.65 4.55 3.81
CA PHE A 265 1.34 3.13 3.93
C PHE A 265 2.37 2.40 4.81
N LEU A 266 3.67 2.67 4.61
CA LEU A 266 4.73 2.04 5.40
C LEU A 266 4.73 2.47 6.87
N ASP A 267 4.32 3.69 7.20
CA ASP A 267 4.08 4.13 8.58
C ASP A 267 3.13 3.17 9.30
N TYR A 268 2.03 2.75 8.65
CA TYR A 268 1.08 1.78 9.21
C TYR A 268 1.66 0.37 9.31
N ILE A 269 2.28 -0.12 8.24
CA ILE A 269 2.89 -1.47 8.21
C ILE A 269 4.02 -1.60 9.25
N MET A 270 4.95 -0.65 9.29
CA MET A 270 6.05 -0.61 10.28
C MET A 270 5.54 -0.32 11.70
N GLY A 271 4.34 0.28 11.82
CA GLY A 271 3.60 0.46 13.07
C GLY A 271 2.89 -0.82 13.55
N GLY A 272 3.01 -1.94 12.83
CA GLY A 272 2.44 -3.23 13.21
C GLY A 272 1.05 -3.51 12.64
N CYS A 273 0.54 -2.68 11.73
CA CYS A 273 -0.69 -2.97 11.00
C CYS A 273 -0.46 -4.20 10.11
N GLN A 274 -1.33 -5.21 10.23
CA GLN A 274 -1.29 -6.42 9.43
C GLN A 274 -2.31 -6.36 8.30
N ILE A 275 -1.95 -6.92 7.15
CA ILE A 275 -2.86 -7.07 6.02
C ILE A 275 -3.47 -8.47 6.08
N GLN A 276 -4.75 -8.54 6.44
CA GLN A 276 -5.53 -9.77 6.55
C GLN A 276 -6.10 -10.13 5.18
N PHE A 277 -5.51 -11.14 4.53
CA PHE A 277 -5.83 -11.51 3.15
C PHE A 277 -6.81 -12.69 3.10
N THR A 278 -8.02 -12.45 2.60
CA THR A 278 -9.08 -13.45 2.41
C THR A 278 -9.31 -13.71 0.93
N VAL A 279 -9.47 -14.96 0.55
CA VAL A 279 -9.72 -15.38 -0.84
C VAL A 279 -11.14 -15.91 -0.98
N ALA A 280 -11.85 -15.50 -2.01
CA ALA A 280 -13.16 -15.99 -2.40
C ALA A 280 -13.13 -16.48 -3.86
N ILE A 281 -13.46 -17.75 -4.06
CA ILE A 281 -13.38 -18.42 -5.37
C ILE A 281 -14.78 -18.75 -5.86
N ASP A 282 -15.10 -18.31 -7.06
CA ASP A 282 -16.32 -18.67 -7.76
C ASP A 282 -16.29 -20.13 -8.18
N PHE A 283 -17.30 -20.91 -7.77
CA PHE A 283 -17.52 -22.30 -8.16
C PHE A 283 -18.88 -22.47 -8.88
N THR A 284 -19.34 -21.44 -9.58
CA THR A 284 -20.57 -21.51 -10.39
C THR A 284 -20.39 -22.35 -11.65
N ALA A 285 -21.50 -22.86 -12.17
CA ALA A 285 -21.58 -23.74 -13.33
C ALA A 285 -21.15 -23.05 -14.64
N SER A 286 -21.09 -21.72 -14.71
CA SER A 286 -20.54 -20.99 -15.87
C SER A 286 -19.10 -21.37 -16.17
N ASN A 287 -18.34 -21.78 -15.15
CA ASN A 287 -16.96 -22.24 -15.28
C ASN A 287 -16.81 -23.55 -16.08
N GLY A 288 -17.91 -24.31 -16.25
CA GLY A 288 -17.93 -25.61 -16.92
C GLY A 288 -17.38 -26.74 -16.05
N ASP A 289 -17.71 -27.99 -16.42
CA ASP A 289 -17.32 -29.20 -15.68
C ASP A 289 -15.78 -29.28 -15.51
N PRO A 290 -15.24 -29.31 -14.27
CA PRO A 290 -13.81 -29.35 -14.00
C PRO A 290 -13.05 -30.54 -14.61
N HIS A 291 -13.75 -31.61 -15.00
CA HIS A 291 -13.14 -32.75 -15.69
C HIS A 291 -12.89 -32.48 -17.18
N ASN A 292 -13.52 -31.46 -17.75
CA ASN A 292 -13.35 -31.07 -19.14
C ASN A 292 -12.20 -30.06 -19.28
N SER A 293 -11.32 -30.28 -20.27
CA SER A 293 -10.19 -29.39 -20.57
C SER A 293 -10.58 -27.97 -20.97
N CYS A 294 -11.84 -27.73 -21.36
CA CYS A 294 -12.36 -26.40 -21.65
C CYS A 294 -12.85 -25.64 -20.40
N SER A 295 -12.94 -26.28 -19.23
CA SER A 295 -13.36 -25.62 -17.99
C SER A 295 -12.31 -24.63 -17.49
N LEU A 296 -12.77 -23.50 -16.94
CA LEU A 296 -11.90 -22.54 -16.27
C LEU A 296 -11.30 -23.09 -14.97
N HIS A 297 -11.90 -24.13 -14.40
CA HIS A 297 -11.39 -24.85 -13.24
C HIS A 297 -10.57 -26.08 -13.59
N TYR A 298 -10.36 -26.40 -14.88
CA TYR A 298 -9.61 -27.59 -15.27
C TYR A 298 -8.20 -27.60 -14.65
N ILE A 299 -7.87 -28.67 -13.92
CA ILE A 299 -6.57 -28.85 -13.28
C ILE A 299 -5.64 -29.58 -14.25
N HIS A 300 -4.92 -28.81 -15.07
CA HIS A 300 -3.98 -29.39 -16.02
C HIS A 300 -2.66 -29.81 -15.32
N PRO A 301 -2.06 -30.98 -15.65
CA PRO A 301 -0.86 -31.49 -14.98
C PRO A 301 0.39 -30.61 -15.07
N TYR A 302 0.48 -29.74 -16.08
CA TYR A 302 1.68 -28.92 -16.36
C TYR A 302 1.44 -27.42 -16.39
N GLN A 303 0.18 -26.97 -16.31
CA GLN A 303 -0.14 -25.56 -16.46
C GLN A 303 -1.26 -25.15 -15.50
N PRO A 304 -1.06 -24.13 -14.66
CA PRO A 304 -2.14 -23.64 -13.81
C PRO A 304 -3.23 -22.97 -14.64
N ASN A 305 -4.48 -23.12 -14.21
CA ASN A 305 -5.62 -22.39 -14.75
C ASN A 305 -5.58 -20.90 -14.33
N GLU A 306 -6.49 -20.08 -14.85
CA GLU A 306 -6.51 -18.64 -14.59
C GLU A 306 -6.75 -18.32 -13.10
N TYR A 307 -7.58 -19.10 -12.41
CA TYR A 307 -7.79 -18.99 -10.96
C TYR A 307 -6.47 -19.16 -10.19
N LEU A 308 -5.77 -20.27 -10.40
CA LEU A 308 -4.50 -20.58 -9.73
C LEU A 308 -3.43 -19.53 -10.03
N LYS A 309 -3.35 -19.05 -11.26
CA LYS A 309 -2.40 -17.98 -11.64
C LYS A 309 -2.68 -16.69 -10.88
N ALA A 310 -3.94 -16.26 -10.79
CA ALA A 310 -4.32 -15.06 -10.04
C ALA A 310 -4.07 -15.23 -8.54
N LEU A 311 -4.46 -16.38 -7.98
CA LEU A 311 -4.29 -16.70 -6.56
C LEU A 311 -2.82 -16.64 -6.13
N VAL A 312 -1.94 -17.28 -6.90
CA VAL A 312 -0.50 -17.28 -6.62
C VAL A 312 0.10 -15.89 -6.82
N ALA A 313 -0.22 -15.20 -7.92
CA ALA A 313 0.36 -13.90 -8.24
C ALA A 313 0.09 -12.85 -7.14
N VAL A 314 -1.15 -12.78 -6.65
CA VAL A 314 -1.55 -11.81 -5.63
C VAL A 314 -1.14 -12.28 -4.23
N GLY A 315 -1.42 -13.54 -3.91
CA GLY A 315 -1.18 -14.08 -2.60
C GLY A 315 0.31 -14.10 -2.23
N GLU A 316 1.21 -14.35 -3.19
CA GLU A 316 2.65 -14.40 -2.92
C GLU A 316 3.21 -13.08 -2.38
N ILE A 317 2.54 -11.96 -2.68
CA ILE A 317 2.89 -10.62 -2.21
C ILE A 317 2.21 -10.36 -0.87
N CYS A 318 0.90 -10.55 -0.78
CA CYS A 318 0.13 -10.26 0.43
C CYS A 318 0.63 -11.02 1.66
N GLN A 319 1.14 -12.25 1.47
CA GLN A 319 1.62 -13.07 2.58
C GLN A 319 2.81 -12.49 3.37
N ASP A 320 3.54 -11.52 2.84
CA ASP A 320 4.66 -10.89 3.58
C ASP A 320 4.19 -9.78 4.53
N TYR A 321 2.91 -9.39 4.43
CA TYR A 321 2.27 -8.40 5.28
C TYR A 321 1.26 -9.03 6.27
N ASP A 322 1.16 -10.35 6.26
CA ASP A 322 0.47 -11.15 7.27
C ASP A 322 1.51 -11.87 8.16
N SER A 323 1.35 -11.77 9.48
CA SER A 323 2.32 -12.32 10.43
C SER A 323 2.22 -13.83 10.62
N ASP A 324 1.02 -14.38 10.62
CA ASP A 324 0.78 -15.82 10.84
C ASP A 324 0.66 -16.59 9.52
N LYS A 325 0.47 -15.87 8.40
CA LYS A 325 0.35 -16.43 7.05
C LYS A 325 -0.79 -17.44 6.97
N MET A 326 -1.82 -17.26 7.78
CA MET A 326 -3.04 -18.03 7.73
C MET A 326 -4.07 -17.24 6.91
N PHE A 327 -4.57 -17.84 5.85
CA PHE A 327 -5.48 -17.18 4.92
C PHE A 327 -6.84 -17.85 4.90
N PRO A 328 -7.92 -17.15 5.26
CA PRO A 328 -9.27 -17.65 5.05
C PRO A 328 -9.53 -17.83 3.56
N ALA A 329 -9.98 -19.01 3.18
CA ALA A 329 -10.35 -19.32 1.80
C ALA A 329 -11.81 -19.77 1.74
N PHE A 330 -12.61 -19.04 0.98
CA PHE A 330 -14.03 -19.28 0.79
C PHE A 330 -14.38 -19.57 -0.67
N GLY A 331 -15.43 -20.35 -0.87
CA GLY A 331 -16.04 -20.60 -2.17
C GLY A 331 -17.48 -20.11 -2.21
N PHE A 332 -17.99 -19.79 -3.40
CA PHE A 332 -19.37 -19.37 -3.59
C PHE A 332 -19.99 -19.94 -4.87
N GLY A 333 -21.31 -20.10 -4.87
CA GLY A 333 -22.06 -20.51 -6.07
C GLY A 333 -22.06 -22.01 -6.37
N ALA A 334 -21.75 -22.85 -5.38
CA ALA A 334 -21.74 -24.30 -5.52
C ALA A 334 -22.65 -24.99 -4.52
N GLN A 335 -23.04 -26.22 -4.84
CA GLN A 335 -23.68 -27.14 -3.90
C GLN A 335 -22.60 -27.96 -3.17
N ILE A 336 -22.62 -27.90 -1.84
CA ILE A 336 -21.60 -28.51 -0.98
C ILE A 336 -22.08 -29.83 -0.36
N PRO A 337 -21.25 -30.89 -0.31
CA PRO A 337 -21.61 -32.12 0.39
C PRO A 337 -21.75 -31.88 1.91
N PRO A 338 -22.50 -32.73 2.64
CA PRO A 338 -23.18 -33.94 2.18
C PRO A 338 -24.60 -33.72 1.67
N ASP A 339 -25.23 -32.58 1.97
CA ASP A 339 -26.64 -32.31 1.65
C ASP A 339 -26.85 -31.56 0.33
N PHE A 340 -25.75 -31.14 -0.32
CA PHE A 340 -25.73 -30.45 -1.62
C PHE A 340 -26.63 -29.22 -1.64
N LYS A 341 -26.64 -28.47 -0.52
CA LYS A 341 -27.23 -27.14 -0.48
C LYS A 341 -26.31 -26.13 -1.16
N VAL A 342 -26.93 -25.19 -1.85
CA VAL A 342 -26.22 -24.05 -2.46
C VAL A 342 -25.64 -23.20 -1.34
N SER A 343 -24.35 -22.89 -1.44
CA SER A 343 -23.65 -21.98 -0.54
C SER A 343 -22.96 -20.87 -1.34
N HIS A 344 -22.86 -19.69 -0.72
CA HIS A 344 -22.25 -18.50 -1.29
C HIS A 344 -21.06 -17.98 -0.47
N ASP A 345 -20.58 -18.76 0.50
CA ASP A 345 -19.52 -18.36 1.43
C ASP A 345 -18.91 -19.53 2.22
N PHE A 346 -18.90 -20.75 1.66
CA PHE A 346 -18.40 -21.95 2.37
C PHE A 346 -16.88 -21.97 2.46
N ALA A 347 -16.33 -22.56 3.52
CA ALA A 347 -14.89 -22.74 3.69
C ALA A 347 -14.35 -23.77 2.68
N VAL A 348 -13.35 -23.37 1.89
CA VAL A 348 -12.74 -24.21 0.83
C VAL A 348 -12.05 -25.45 1.42
N ASN A 349 -11.56 -25.34 2.65
CA ASN A 349 -10.98 -26.47 3.40
C ASN A 349 -12.04 -27.39 4.06
N PHE A 350 -13.34 -27.11 3.87
CA PHE A 350 -14.49 -27.75 4.53
C PHE A 350 -14.50 -27.67 6.07
N ASN A 351 -13.78 -26.72 6.65
CA ASN A 351 -13.79 -26.43 8.07
C ASN A 351 -14.40 -25.03 8.32
N GLU A 352 -15.72 -24.97 8.50
CA GLU A 352 -16.43 -23.71 8.76
C GLU A 352 -16.04 -23.05 10.09
N GLU A 353 -15.54 -23.83 11.07
CA GLU A 353 -15.05 -23.27 12.33
C GLU A 353 -13.67 -22.62 12.18
N ASN A 354 -12.88 -23.07 11.19
CA ASN A 354 -11.56 -22.56 10.91
C ASN A 354 -11.26 -22.60 9.40
N PRO A 355 -11.64 -21.57 8.64
CA PRO A 355 -11.45 -21.49 7.18
C PRO A 355 -9.98 -21.20 6.77
N GLU A 356 -9.10 -21.07 7.75
CA GLU A 356 -7.70 -20.69 7.58
C GLU A 356 -6.87 -21.76 6.88
N CYS A 357 -6.10 -21.34 5.88
CA CYS A 357 -5.15 -22.17 5.14
C CYS A 357 -3.72 -21.67 5.38
N ALA A 358 -2.78 -22.59 5.62
CA ALA A 358 -1.39 -22.24 5.89
C ALA A 358 -0.65 -21.84 4.60
N GLY A 359 -0.40 -20.53 4.45
CA GLY A 359 0.23 -19.98 3.27
C GLY A 359 -0.66 -20.03 2.02
N ILE A 360 -0.23 -19.36 0.96
CA ILE A 360 -0.91 -19.44 -0.34
C ILE A 360 -0.88 -20.84 -0.92
N GLN A 361 0.19 -21.59 -0.64
CA GLN A 361 0.27 -22.99 -1.02
C GLN A 361 -0.83 -23.82 -0.36
N GLY A 362 -1.17 -23.56 0.92
CA GLY A 362 -2.30 -24.18 1.60
C GLY A 362 -3.64 -23.84 0.95
N VAL A 363 -3.83 -22.59 0.50
CA VAL A 363 -5.05 -22.19 -0.24
C VAL A 363 -5.15 -22.94 -1.58
N VAL A 364 -4.04 -23.05 -2.31
CA VAL A 364 -3.97 -23.81 -3.57
C VAL A 364 -4.31 -25.28 -3.37
N GLU A 365 -3.75 -25.91 -2.33
CA GLU A 365 -4.03 -27.30 -1.98
C GLU A 365 -5.50 -27.51 -1.57
N ALA A 366 -6.06 -26.59 -0.78
CA ALA A 366 -7.47 -26.62 -0.40
C ALA A 366 -8.38 -26.49 -1.63
N TYR A 367 -8.10 -25.54 -2.53
CA TYR A 367 -8.82 -25.36 -3.79
C TYR A 367 -8.81 -26.63 -4.64
N GLN A 368 -7.64 -27.23 -4.88
CA GLN A 368 -7.51 -28.46 -5.67
C GLN A 368 -8.22 -29.66 -5.02
N THR A 369 -8.22 -29.73 -3.69
CA THR A 369 -8.86 -30.81 -2.92
C THR A 369 -10.39 -30.65 -2.87
N CYS A 370 -10.90 -29.43 -2.86
CA CYS A 370 -12.33 -29.15 -2.74
C CYS A 370 -13.07 -29.34 -4.06
N LEU A 371 -12.47 -28.89 -5.17
CA LEU A 371 -13.09 -28.82 -6.48
C LEU A 371 -13.77 -30.13 -6.93
N PRO A 372 -13.15 -31.32 -6.84
CA PRO A 372 -13.79 -32.56 -7.29
C PRO A 372 -14.95 -33.03 -6.40
N LYS A 373 -15.15 -32.43 -5.23
CA LYS A 373 -16.21 -32.79 -4.28
C LYS A 373 -17.46 -31.92 -4.42
N LEU A 374 -17.35 -30.81 -5.15
CA LEU A 374 -18.43 -29.83 -5.33
C LEU A 374 -19.30 -30.16 -6.53
N GLN A 375 -20.55 -29.73 -6.48
CA GLN A 375 -21.38 -29.60 -7.68
C GLN A 375 -21.46 -28.12 -8.04
N LEU A 376 -20.81 -27.72 -9.14
CA LEU A 376 -20.86 -26.33 -9.62
C LEU A 376 -22.31 -25.95 -9.93
N TYR A 377 -22.76 -24.79 -9.44
CA TYR A 377 -24.16 -24.40 -9.52
C TYR A 377 -24.32 -22.90 -9.76
N GLY A 378 -25.27 -22.24 -9.11
CA GLY A 378 -25.48 -20.81 -9.19
C GLY A 378 -26.50 -20.33 -8.16
N PRO A 379 -26.82 -19.05 -8.15
CA PRO A 379 -26.31 -18.00 -9.04
C PRO A 379 -24.95 -17.43 -8.58
N THR A 380 -24.39 -16.45 -9.29
CA THR A 380 -23.12 -15.78 -8.96
C THR A 380 -23.36 -14.64 -7.96
N ASN A 381 -23.62 -15.00 -6.70
CA ASN A 381 -23.87 -14.04 -5.63
C ASN A 381 -22.61 -13.77 -4.81
N ILE A 382 -22.18 -12.51 -4.73
CA ILE A 382 -20.97 -12.12 -3.99
C ILE A 382 -21.24 -11.22 -2.78
N ALA A 383 -22.46 -10.70 -2.61
CA ALA A 383 -22.79 -9.92 -1.42
C ALA A 383 -22.57 -10.70 -0.10
N PRO A 384 -22.88 -12.01 0.01
CA PRO A 384 -22.66 -12.76 1.25
C PRO A 384 -21.20 -12.78 1.70
N ILE A 385 -20.26 -13.00 0.78
CA ILE A 385 -18.83 -13.06 1.12
C ILE A 385 -18.26 -11.68 1.48
N ILE A 386 -18.73 -10.61 0.81
CA ILE A 386 -18.38 -9.24 1.18
C ILE A 386 -18.86 -8.95 2.61
N GLN A 387 -20.11 -9.30 2.94
CA GLN A 387 -20.68 -9.10 4.28
C GLN A 387 -19.96 -9.91 5.36
N LYS A 388 -19.53 -11.14 5.04
CA LYS A 388 -18.74 -11.98 5.95
C LYS A 388 -17.42 -11.29 6.33
N VAL A 389 -16.63 -10.83 5.36
CA VAL A 389 -15.37 -10.12 5.64
C VAL A 389 -15.61 -8.76 6.30
N ALA A 390 -16.63 -8.03 5.87
CA ALA A 390 -17.03 -6.76 6.48
C ALA A 390 -17.37 -6.93 7.97
N SER A 391 -17.97 -8.05 8.37
CA SER A 391 -18.26 -8.34 9.78
C SER A 391 -16.98 -8.41 10.63
N SER A 392 -15.92 -9.03 10.11
CA SER A 392 -14.60 -9.05 10.76
C SER A 392 -13.95 -7.66 10.79
N ALA A 393 -13.97 -6.94 9.66
CA ALA A 393 -13.43 -5.58 9.57
C ALA A 393 -14.17 -4.60 10.50
N SER A 394 -15.47 -4.79 10.74
CA SER A 394 -16.24 -4.01 11.70
C SER A 394 -15.76 -4.19 13.14
N GLN A 395 -15.27 -5.37 13.52
CA GLN A 395 -14.70 -5.58 14.86
C GLN A 395 -13.43 -4.75 15.05
N GLU A 396 -12.56 -4.72 14.04
CA GLU A 396 -11.35 -3.91 14.06
C GLU A 396 -11.66 -2.40 14.10
N MET A 397 -12.69 -1.93 13.40
CA MET A 397 -13.11 -0.52 13.49
C MET A 397 -13.38 -0.06 14.94
N HIS A 398 -13.84 -0.96 15.83
CA HIS A 398 -14.13 -0.64 17.22
C HIS A 398 -12.89 -0.52 18.11
N THR A 399 -11.75 -1.09 17.72
CA THR A 399 -10.49 -0.97 18.47
C THR A 399 -9.96 0.46 18.44
N LYS A 400 -10.26 1.21 17.36
CA LYS A 400 -9.71 2.54 17.04
C LYS A 400 -8.18 2.56 16.93
N GLU A 401 -7.60 1.39 16.69
CA GLU A 401 -6.18 1.21 16.40
C GLU A 401 -6.03 0.79 14.94
N ALA A 402 -4.83 0.93 14.38
CA ALA A 402 -4.52 0.43 13.04
C ALA A 402 -3.78 -0.91 13.17
N MET A 403 -4.48 -1.95 13.65
CA MET A 403 -3.89 -3.28 13.85
C MET A 403 -4.13 -4.20 12.67
N GLN A 404 -5.29 -4.13 12.03
CA GLN A 404 -5.65 -5.01 10.92
C GLN A 404 -6.33 -4.23 9.80
N TYR A 405 -5.95 -4.52 8.57
CA TYR A 405 -6.66 -4.06 7.39
C TYR A 405 -6.98 -5.26 6.50
N PHE A 406 -8.22 -5.38 6.06
CA PHE A 406 -8.73 -6.58 5.41
C PHE A 406 -8.71 -6.42 3.88
N ILE A 407 -8.22 -7.42 3.17
CA ILE A 407 -8.29 -7.49 1.72
C ILE A 407 -9.08 -8.74 1.36
N LEU A 408 -10.18 -8.56 0.64
CA LEU A 408 -10.96 -9.65 0.05
C LEU A 408 -10.65 -9.76 -1.45
N LEU A 409 -9.94 -10.81 -1.86
CA LEU A 409 -9.76 -11.17 -3.26
C LEU A 409 -10.89 -12.08 -3.74
N ILE A 410 -11.70 -11.61 -4.69
CA ILE A 410 -12.77 -12.37 -5.35
C ILE A 410 -12.30 -12.76 -6.75
N LEU A 411 -12.28 -14.05 -7.04
CA LEU A 411 -12.03 -14.60 -8.37
C LEU A 411 -13.34 -15.10 -8.96
N THR A 412 -13.76 -14.59 -10.12
CA THR A 412 -15.05 -14.93 -10.73
C THR A 412 -14.98 -14.93 -12.26
N ASP A 413 -15.76 -15.80 -12.90
CA ASP A 413 -15.79 -15.93 -14.36
C ASP A 413 -16.91 -15.17 -15.06
N GLY A 414 -17.78 -14.48 -14.31
CA GLY A 414 -19.01 -13.98 -14.89
C GLY A 414 -19.73 -12.87 -14.11
N VAL A 415 -20.95 -12.63 -14.57
CA VAL A 415 -21.82 -11.52 -14.15
C VAL A 415 -22.37 -11.76 -12.75
N ILE A 416 -22.24 -10.74 -11.88
CA ILE A 416 -22.84 -10.74 -10.55
C ILE A 416 -24.35 -10.72 -10.67
N THR A 417 -25.01 -11.70 -10.08
CA THR A 417 -26.48 -11.81 -10.12
C THR A 417 -27.18 -10.99 -9.03
N ASP A 418 -26.53 -10.78 -7.88
CA ASP A 418 -27.05 -10.03 -6.73
C ASP A 418 -26.58 -8.56 -6.71
N MET A 419 -26.47 -7.94 -7.89
CA MET A 419 -25.85 -6.62 -8.07
C MET A 419 -26.38 -5.52 -7.12
N ALA A 420 -27.68 -5.52 -6.82
CA ALA A 420 -28.27 -4.57 -5.88
C ALA A 420 -27.76 -4.76 -4.44
N ASP A 421 -27.68 -6.01 -3.98
CA ASP A 421 -27.19 -6.37 -2.65
C ASP A 421 -25.66 -6.20 -2.58
N THR A 422 -24.94 -6.50 -3.65
CA THR A 422 -23.49 -6.23 -3.77
C THR A 422 -23.20 -4.74 -3.62
N ARG A 423 -23.94 -3.87 -4.31
CA ARG A 423 -23.78 -2.42 -4.18
C ARG A 423 -24.06 -1.93 -2.76
N GLU A 424 -25.11 -2.44 -2.12
CA GLU A 424 -25.37 -2.13 -0.71
C GLU A 424 -24.20 -2.59 0.17
N ALA A 425 -23.72 -3.82 0.00
CA ALA A 425 -22.62 -4.38 0.78
C ALA A 425 -21.32 -3.57 0.62
N ILE A 426 -20.96 -3.16 -0.59
CA ILE A 426 -19.79 -2.32 -0.86
C ILE A 426 -19.93 -0.94 -0.22
N VAL A 427 -21.09 -0.30 -0.33
CA VAL A 427 -21.33 1.00 0.31
C VAL A 427 -21.20 0.91 1.83
N GLN A 428 -21.72 -0.14 2.46
CA GLN A 428 -21.52 -0.37 3.89
C GLN A 428 -20.05 -0.65 4.22
N ALA A 429 -19.39 -1.53 3.47
CA ALA A 429 -17.97 -1.87 3.62
C ALA A 429 -17.04 -0.66 3.45
N SER A 430 -17.43 0.36 2.68
CA SER A 430 -16.62 1.58 2.49
C SER A 430 -16.34 2.33 3.81
N HIS A 431 -17.11 2.06 4.87
CA HIS A 431 -16.92 2.65 6.19
C HIS A 431 -15.91 1.90 7.09
N LEU A 432 -15.45 0.71 6.67
CA LEU A 432 -14.67 -0.26 7.45
C LEU A 432 -13.21 -0.32 6.97
N PRO A 433 -12.24 -0.88 7.73
CA PRO A 433 -10.84 -1.04 7.29
C PRO A 433 -10.69 -2.21 6.30
N MET A 434 -11.30 -2.11 5.12
CA MET A 434 -11.24 -3.18 4.12
C MET A 434 -11.18 -2.70 2.67
N SER A 435 -10.57 -3.51 1.82
CA SER A 435 -10.55 -3.40 0.36
C SER A 435 -11.08 -4.68 -0.27
N ILE A 436 -11.68 -4.53 -1.44
CA ILE A 436 -12.24 -5.62 -2.25
C ILE A 436 -11.51 -5.59 -3.59
N ILE A 437 -10.98 -6.73 -3.99
CA ILE A 437 -10.30 -6.89 -5.26
C ILE A 437 -11.08 -7.94 -6.04
N ILE A 438 -11.49 -7.63 -7.25
CA ILE A 438 -12.22 -8.55 -8.12
C ILE A 438 -11.37 -8.85 -9.34
N VAL A 439 -10.99 -10.11 -9.53
CA VAL A 439 -10.29 -10.56 -10.72
C VAL A 439 -11.24 -11.37 -11.60
N GLY A 440 -11.55 -10.82 -12.78
CA GLY A 440 -12.41 -11.46 -13.77
C GLY A 440 -11.64 -12.47 -14.62
N VAL A 441 -11.92 -13.76 -14.47
CA VAL A 441 -11.30 -14.84 -15.25
C VAL A 441 -12.13 -15.24 -16.47
N GLY A 442 -11.50 -15.79 -17.50
CA GLY A 442 -12.19 -16.20 -18.71
C GLY A 442 -12.58 -15.03 -19.61
N SER A 443 -13.70 -15.18 -20.32
CA SER A 443 -14.06 -14.34 -21.48
C SER A 443 -15.45 -13.69 -21.42
N ALA A 444 -16.13 -13.74 -20.27
CA ALA A 444 -17.45 -13.14 -20.08
C ALA A 444 -17.49 -11.62 -20.30
N ASP A 445 -18.68 -11.03 -20.28
CA ASP A 445 -18.83 -9.58 -20.22
C ASP A 445 -18.62 -9.10 -18.77
N PHE A 446 -17.72 -8.15 -18.57
CA PHE A 446 -17.35 -7.61 -17.26
C PHE A 446 -17.81 -6.16 -17.06
N SER A 447 -18.73 -5.67 -17.89
CA SER A 447 -19.26 -4.30 -17.78
C SER A 447 -19.82 -4.00 -16.38
N ASP A 448 -20.51 -4.96 -15.76
CA ASP A 448 -21.05 -4.81 -14.39
C ASP A 448 -19.95 -4.71 -13.32
N MET A 449 -18.79 -5.35 -13.55
CA MET A 449 -17.64 -5.27 -12.63
C MET A 449 -16.93 -3.93 -12.76
N GLN A 450 -16.81 -3.40 -13.98
CA GLN A 450 -16.26 -2.07 -14.23
C GLN A 450 -17.11 -0.99 -13.56
N MET A 451 -18.42 -1.19 -13.45
CA MET A 451 -19.30 -0.29 -12.69
C MET A 451 -19.00 -0.27 -11.19
N LEU A 452 -18.40 -1.34 -10.64
CA LEU A 452 -18.02 -1.42 -9.22
C LEU A 452 -16.69 -0.74 -8.93
N ASP A 453 -15.78 -0.72 -9.91
CA ASP A 453 -14.52 0.03 -9.92
C ASP A 453 -14.86 1.52 -9.83
N GLY A 454 -14.56 2.19 -8.70
CA GLY A 454 -15.00 3.57 -8.43
C GLY A 454 -14.34 4.65 -9.31
N ASP A 455 -13.47 4.25 -10.24
CA ASP A 455 -12.74 5.08 -11.20
C ASP A 455 -13.64 5.95 -12.09
N ASP A 456 -14.77 5.41 -12.56
CA ASP A 456 -15.71 6.13 -13.45
C ASP A 456 -16.78 6.93 -12.67
N GLY A 457 -16.70 6.96 -11.34
CA GLY A 457 -17.53 7.77 -10.48
C GLY A 457 -17.90 7.11 -9.16
N ILE A 458 -18.53 7.89 -8.28
CA ILE A 458 -18.88 7.43 -6.94
C ILE A 458 -20.00 6.37 -7.02
N LEU A 459 -19.67 5.12 -6.70
CA LEU A 459 -20.63 4.02 -6.56
C LEU A 459 -21.70 4.39 -5.53
N ARG A 460 -22.96 4.05 -5.83
CA ARG A 460 -24.10 4.32 -4.95
C ARG A 460 -24.86 3.05 -4.65
N SER A 461 -25.49 2.99 -3.48
CA SER A 461 -26.43 1.95 -3.12
C SER A 461 -27.72 2.06 -3.96
N PRO A 462 -28.57 1.02 -4.00
CA PRO A 462 -29.90 1.12 -4.61
C PRO A 462 -30.77 2.25 -4.03
N LYS A 463 -30.50 2.69 -2.78
CA LYS A 463 -31.17 3.81 -2.10
C LYS A 463 -30.57 5.18 -2.45
N GLY A 464 -29.49 5.22 -3.23
CA GLY A 464 -28.81 6.44 -3.65
C GLY A 464 -27.69 6.93 -2.73
N GLU A 465 -27.39 6.20 -1.66
CA GLU A 465 -26.31 6.52 -0.72
C GLU A 465 -24.95 6.31 -1.40
N PRO A 466 -24.04 7.30 -1.41
CA PRO A 466 -22.72 7.15 -2.01
C PRO A 466 -21.76 6.33 -1.13
N CYS A 467 -20.84 5.59 -1.76
CA CYS A 467 -19.64 5.09 -1.09
C CYS A 467 -18.86 6.24 -0.43
N LEU A 468 -18.35 6.01 0.78
CA LEU A 468 -17.58 7.01 1.51
C LEU A 468 -16.18 7.22 0.91
N ARG A 469 -15.62 6.14 0.36
CA ARG A 469 -14.31 6.04 -0.29
C ARG A 469 -14.38 4.90 -1.30
N ASP A 470 -13.49 4.93 -2.28
CA ASP A 470 -13.31 3.80 -3.17
C ASP A 470 -12.60 2.66 -2.42
N ILE A 471 -13.09 1.45 -2.62
CA ILE A 471 -12.59 0.23 -1.98
C ILE A 471 -12.52 -0.95 -2.94
N VAL A 472 -12.97 -0.79 -4.19
CA VAL A 472 -13.07 -1.89 -5.15
C VAL A 472 -12.05 -1.65 -6.24
N GLN A 473 -11.20 -2.65 -6.48
CA GLN A 473 -10.39 -2.73 -7.69
C GLN A 473 -10.90 -3.88 -8.56
N PHE A 474 -11.27 -3.60 -9.80
CA PHE A 474 -11.55 -4.64 -10.79
C PHE A 474 -10.40 -4.82 -11.79
N VAL A 475 -9.98 -6.07 -12.01
CA VAL A 475 -8.97 -6.42 -13.01
C VAL A 475 -9.38 -7.62 -13.85
N PRO A 476 -9.59 -7.48 -15.17
CA PRO A 476 -9.84 -8.61 -16.03
C PRO A 476 -8.53 -9.36 -16.34
N PHE A 477 -8.44 -10.62 -15.89
CA PHE A 477 -7.25 -11.47 -16.06
C PHE A 477 -6.82 -11.61 -17.53
N ARG A 478 -7.79 -11.54 -18.46
CA ARG A 478 -7.54 -11.67 -19.91
C ARG A 478 -6.49 -10.68 -20.44
N ASN A 479 -6.34 -9.51 -19.80
CA ASN A 479 -5.37 -8.49 -20.18
C ASN A 479 -3.92 -8.93 -19.91
N PHE A 480 -3.72 -9.98 -19.12
CA PHE A 480 -2.41 -10.47 -18.65
C PHE A 480 -2.11 -11.90 -19.09
N LYS A 481 -2.87 -12.47 -20.05
CA LYS A 481 -2.66 -13.86 -20.53
C LYS A 481 -1.24 -14.14 -21.01
N HIS A 482 -0.58 -13.13 -21.56
CA HIS A 482 0.82 -13.18 -22.03
C HIS A 482 1.77 -12.37 -21.16
N GLY A 483 1.25 -11.76 -20.09
CA GLY A 483 2.03 -10.98 -19.14
C GLY A 483 2.67 -11.86 -18.07
N SER A 484 3.62 -11.28 -17.34
CA SER A 484 4.21 -11.91 -16.17
C SER A 484 3.24 -11.88 -14.98
N PRO A 485 3.34 -12.80 -14.01
CA PRO A 485 2.59 -12.72 -12.76
C PRO A 485 2.76 -11.37 -12.03
N ALA A 486 3.93 -10.76 -12.14
CA ALA A 486 4.22 -9.45 -11.56
C ALA A 486 3.39 -8.32 -12.19
N GLU A 487 3.14 -8.36 -13.51
CA GLU A 487 2.30 -7.34 -14.18
C GLU A 487 0.83 -7.43 -13.75
N LEU A 488 0.32 -8.65 -13.56
CA LEU A 488 -1.02 -8.87 -13.01
C LEU A 488 -1.08 -8.33 -11.58
N ALA A 489 -0.17 -8.77 -10.71
CA ALA A 489 -0.17 -8.35 -9.31
C ALA A 489 -0.04 -6.84 -9.16
N LYS A 490 0.79 -6.21 -9.99
CA LYS A 490 0.95 -4.75 -10.06
C LYS A 490 -0.35 -4.02 -10.28
N THR A 491 -1.17 -4.49 -11.20
CA THR A 491 -2.46 -3.86 -11.50
C THR A 491 -3.46 -4.17 -10.40
N VAL A 492 -3.48 -5.41 -9.90
CA VAL A 492 -4.42 -5.89 -8.89
C VAL A 492 -4.24 -5.21 -7.53
N LEU A 493 -3.01 -4.91 -7.15
CA LEU A 493 -2.65 -4.34 -5.84
C LEU A 493 -2.39 -2.83 -5.87
N ALA A 494 -2.52 -2.18 -7.03
CA ALA A 494 -2.11 -0.79 -7.26
C ALA A 494 -2.73 0.20 -6.25
N GLU A 495 -4.02 0.03 -5.96
CA GLU A 495 -4.77 0.99 -5.13
C GLU A 495 -4.73 0.71 -3.63
N VAL A 496 -4.40 -0.52 -3.23
CA VAL A 496 -4.48 -0.96 -1.84
C VAL A 496 -3.72 -0.02 -0.90
N PRO A 497 -2.47 0.40 -1.18
CA PRO A 497 -1.76 1.33 -0.30
C PRO A 497 -2.51 2.64 -0.05
N ASN A 498 -3.10 3.22 -1.10
CA ASN A 498 -3.87 4.46 -1.00
C ASN A 498 -5.18 4.23 -0.23
N GLN A 499 -5.89 3.13 -0.51
CA GLN A 499 -7.13 2.80 0.20
C GLN A 499 -6.92 2.61 1.71
N VAL A 500 -5.77 2.05 2.13
CA VAL A 500 -5.35 1.93 3.54
C VAL A 500 -5.09 3.31 4.15
N VAL A 501 -4.26 4.12 3.48
CA VAL A 501 -3.89 5.48 3.91
C VAL A 501 -5.13 6.36 4.03
N ASP A 502 -6.03 6.31 3.06
CA ASP A 502 -7.27 7.07 3.02
C ASP A 502 -8.19 6.68 4.17
N TYR A 503 -8.35 5.39 4.46
CA TYR A 503 -9.18 4.96 5.58
C TYR A 503 -8.67 5.51 6.92
N TYR A 504 -7.42 5.22 7.27
CA TYR A 504 -6.91 5.54 8.60
C TYR A 504 -6.69 7.05 8.80
N ASN A 505 -6.14 7.76 7.81
CA ASN A 505 -5.95 9.20 7.94
C ASN A 505 -7.28 9.96 8.01
N ASN A 506 -8.30 9.58 7.22
CA ASN A 506 -9.62 10.23 7.30
C ASN A 506 -10.33 9.96 8.63
N LYS A 507 -10.09 8.81 9.27
CA LYS A 507 -10.58 8.51 10.62
C LYS A 507 -9.72 9.14 11.72
N GLY A 508 -8.57 9.73 11.38
CA GLY A 508 -7.60 10.29 12.34
C GLY A 508 -6.93 9.21 13.20
N ILE A 509 -6.90 7.96 12.73
CA ILE A 509 -6.25 6.84 13.39
C ILE A 509 -4.77 6.85 13.00
N LYS A 510 -3.90 6.85 14.01
CA LYS A 510 -2.46 6.94 13.83
C LYS A 510 -1.82 5.55 13.84
N PRO A 511 -0.71 5.34 13.11
CA PRO A 511 0.12 4.14 13.29
C PRO A 511 0.66 4.10 14.73
N LYS A 512 0.86 2.89 15.27
CA LYS A 512 1.46 2.75 16.60
C LYS A 512 2.94 3.14 16.59
N VAL A 513 3.40 3.66 17.73
CA VAL A 513 4.81 4.03 17.92
C VAL A 513 5.60 2.76 18.28
N PRO A 514 6.78 2.52 17.68
CA PRO A 514 7.51 1.26 17.82
C PRO A 514 7.94 0.84 19.23
N SER A 515 7.89 1.74 20.22
CA SER A 515 8.21 1.41 21.62
C SER A 515 7.09 0.65 22.36
N GLU A 516 5.91 0.54 21.76
CA GLU A 516 4.70 -0.01 22.41
C GLU A 516 4.31 -1.41 21.90
N PHE A 517 5.08 -2.02 21.00
CA PHE A 517 4.71 -3.29 20.36
C PHE A 517 5.69 -4.43 20.66
N GLU A 518 5.24 -5.39 21.48
CA GLU A 518 5.66 -6.79 21.40
C GLU A 518 4.52 -7.55 20.73
N SER A 519 4.73 -8.10 19.52
CA SER A 519 3.72 -8.90 18.81
C SER A 519 3.24 -10.04 19.70
N SER A 520 1.93 -10.14 19.94
CA SER A 520 1.33 -11.26 20.67
C SER A 520 1.25 -12.55 19.83
N ARG A 521 1.44 -12.47 18.50
CA ARG A 521 1.49 -13.61 17.59
C ARG A 521 2.93 -13.82 17.10
N THR A 522 3.41 -15.06 17.19
CA THR A 522 4.71 -15.47 16.66
C THR A 522 4.67 -15.44 15.14
N PHE A 523 5.59 -14.70 14.52
CA PHE A 523 5.79 -14.74 13.07
C PHE A 523 6.06 -16.18 12.61
N ALA A 524 5.42 -16.59 11.53
CA ALA A 524 5.72 -17.87 10.89
C ALA A 524 7.22 -17.94 10.49
N PRO A 525 7.88 -19.11 10.63
CA PRO A 525 9.32 -19.29 10.40
C PRO A 525 9.80 -18.93 8.98
#